data_AF-A0A2S8PTE5-F1
#
_entry.id   AF-A0A2S8PTE5-F1
#
_cell.length_a   1.000
_cell.length_b   1.000
_cell.length_c   1.000
_cell.angle_alpha   90.00
_cell.angle_beta   90.00
_cell.angle_gamma   90.00
#
_symmetry.space_group_name_H-M   'P 1'
#
loop_
_entity.id
_entity.type
_entity.pdbx_description
1 polymer ?
#
loop_
_entity_poly.entity_id
_entity_poly.type
_entity_poly.pdbx_seq_one_letter_code
_entity_poly.pdbx_strand_id
1 'polypeptide(L)'
;LTEDFHHTGNTAANGNLTLKTAGNLINDRQIKAGQALHLGAQNLTNNASGEISAKQTQINVHDTLNNTGLIDGGLTHLTANTLNNTGTGRIYGDRLALQTGTLNNTAQDGKTAVIAARDRLDIGTGTLNNSHHAQIYSVGDMRIGGRLDNTLTATGQARELNNHAATIEAGRHLKMNADQINNTNAGLVTQVVETEKSQHHDAVLSGQTTRYDWSQVDTSRHNKYKVHDAIMPDGSRSNDFYEYQYTRTVKETQVKQSDPGKILAGGNITLNSAQVTNHDSQIVAGGALDGEIGELHNIATQGERITTDEGRQTHWYAKKTKHKKFGFGGTKTSQGKSRSNYAPAPVIETIDLKTLAWQAHTRPQGTDITITDRQTGQIHSAPTAVAPVNGIKNQPLVLPPGQPFELSLPPE
;
A
#
# COMPACT_ATOMS: atom_id res chain seq x y z
N LEU A 1 -22.89 -16.41 33.41
CA LEU A 1 -21.73 -16.29 34.31
C LEU A 1 -21.62 -14.83 34.73
N THR A 2 -21.22 -14.53 35.97
CA THR A 2 -21.04 -13.16 36.47
C THR A 2 -19.57 -12.76 36.61
N GLU A 3 -18.67 -13.74 36.57
CA GLU A 3 -17.23 -13.59 36.76
C GLU A 3 -16.46 -13.87 35.47
N ASP A 4 -15.16 -13.62 35.50
CA ASP A 4 -14.25 -13.95 34.40
C ASP A 4 -14.33 -15.44 34.04
N PHE A 5 -14.28 -15.73 32.75
CA PHE A 5 -14.35 -17.08 32.20
C PHE A 5 -13.14 -17.37 31.32
N HIS A 6 -12.27 -18.25 31.79
CA HIS A 6 -11.14 -18.75 31.02
C HIS A 6 -11.47 -20.13 30.43
N HIS A 7 -11.69 -20.16 29.12
CA HIS A 7 -11.99 -21.37 28.35
C HIS A 7 -10.71 -22.04 27.86
N THR A 8 -10.42 -23.21 28.43
CA THR A 8 -9.21 -24.00 28.17
C THR A 8 -9.48 -25.39 27.57
N GLY A 9 -10.77 -25.77 27.43
CA GLY A 9 -11.21 -27.07 26.89
C GLY A 9 -11.82 -26.95 25.49
N ASN A 10 -12.45 -28.00 24.95
CA ASN A 10 -13.22 -27.87 23.70
C ASN A 10 -14.72 -27.88 24.03
N THR A 11 -15.47 -26.92 23.49
CA THR A 11 -16.93 -26.83 23.63
C THR A 11 -17.58 -26.91 22.26
N ALA A 12 -18.55 -27.80 22.12
CA ALA A 12 -19.26 -28.01 20.86
C ALA A 12 -20.74 -28.31 21.12
N ALA A 13 -21.62 -27.71 20.32
CA ALA A 13 -23.05 -28.00 20.32
C ALA A 13 -23.54 -28.26 18.89
N ASN A 14 -24.31 -29.33 18.66
CA ASN A 14 -24.87 -29.60 17.31
C ASN A 14 -25.90 -28.56 16.87
N GLY A 15 -26.60 -27.94 17.82
CA GLY A 15 -27.60 -26.90 17.58
C GLY A 15 -27.02 -25.52 17.91
N ASN A 16 -27.66 -24.86 18.87
CA ASN A 16 -27.26 -23.53 19.32
C ASN A 16 -26.38 -23.60 20.57
N LEU A 17 -25.45 -22.66 20.70
CA LEU A 17 -24.64 -22.45 21.90
C LEU A 17 -24.82 -21.00 22.34
N THR A 18 -25.14 -20.78 23.61
CA THR A 18 -25.13 -19.44 24.22
C THR A 18 -24.13 -19.43 25.36
N LEU A 19 -23.17 -18.51 25.29
CA LEU A 19 -22.16 -18.30 26.33
C LEU A 19 -22.14 -16.82 26.71
N LYS A 20 -22.62 -16.51 27.91
CA LYS A 20 -22.67 -15.13 28.40
C LYS A 20 -21.97 -15.02 29.74
N THR A 21 -21.04 -14.08 29.82
CA THR A 21 -20.45 -13.61 31.08
C THR A 21 -20.58 -12.09 31.22
N ALA A 22 -20.73 -11.60 32.46
CA ALA A 22 -20.59 -10.18 32.77
C ALA A 22 -19.12 -9.75 32.91
N GLY A 23 -18.19 -10.70 33.07
CA GLY A 23 -16.75 -10.48 33.16
C GLY A 23 -16.02 -10.63 31.83
N ASN A 24 -14.72 -10.86 31.92
CA ASN A 24 -13.84 -11.12 30.78
C ASN A 24 -14.00 -12.57 30.29
N LEU A 25 -13.90 -12.79 28.98
CA LEU A 25 -13.79 -14.13 28.40
C LEU A 25 -12.44 -14.29 27.71
N ILE A 26 -11.69 -15.32 28.11
CA ILE A 26 -10.46 -15.73 27.43
C ILE A 26 -10.72 -17.09 26.78
N ASN A 27 -10.50 -17.21 25.48
CA ASN A 27 -10.63 -18.45 24.73
C ASN A 27 -9.28 -18.92 24.20
N ASP A 28 -8.84 -20.10 24.65
CA ASP A 28 -7.61 -20.74 24.18
C ASP A 28 -7.86 -21.90 23.21
N ARG A 29 -9.12 -22.29 22.99
CA ARG A 29 -9.48 -23.54 22.31
C ARG A 29 -10.76 -23.37 21.47
N GLN A 30 -11.45 -24.46 21.16
CA GLN A 30 -12.58 -24.46 20.25
C GLN A 30 -13.90 -24.20 20.99
N ILE A 31 -14.65 -23.20 20.55
CA ILE A 31 -16.05 -22.95 20.91
C ILE A 31 -16.86 -23.02 19.62
N LYS A 32 -17.62 -24.12 19.43
CA LYS A 32 -18.35 -24.40 18.20
C LYS A 32 -19.85 -24.60 18.40
N ALA A 33 -20.63 -24.14 17.43
CA ALA A 33 -22.05 -24.49 17.31
C ALA A 33 -22.40 -24.90 15.87
N GLY A 34 -23.24 -25.91 15.70
CA GLY A 34 -23.68 -26.35 14.37
C GLY A 34 -24.63 -25.36 13.69
N GLN A 35 -25.43 -24.62 14.48
CA GLN A 35 -26.37 -23.60 14.00
C GLN A 35 -25.96 -22.20 14.48
N ALA A 36 -26.43 -21.74 15.64
CA ALA A 36 -26.13 -20.39 16.14
C ALA A 36 -25.22 -20.42 17.37
N LEU A 37 -24.22 -19.55 17.39
CA LEU A 37 -23.39 -19.25 18.56
C LEU A 37 -23.65 -17.81 18.97
N HIS A 38 -24.12 -17.61 20.21
CA HIS A 38 -24.29 -16.29 20.82
C HIS A 38 -23.30 -16.14 21.98
N LEU A 39 -22.30 -15.29 21.82
CA LEU A 39 -21.32 -14.98 22.86
C LEU A 39 -21.52 -13.56 23.38
N GLY A 40 -21.55 -13.40 24.70
CA GLY A 40 -21.59 -12.10 25.38
C GLY A 40 -20.53 -11.99 26.47
N ALA A 41 -19.76 -10.90 26.50
CA ALA A 41 -18.74 -10.64 27.52
C ALA A 41 -18.48 -9.14 27.70
N GLN A 42 -17.86 -8.75 28.82
CA GLN A 42 -17.32 -7.39 28.98
C GLN A 42 -16.16 -7.17 28.02
N ASN A 43 -15.18 -8.07 28.04
CA ASN A 43 -14.06 -8.16 27.12
C ASN A 43 -13.93 -9.58 26.58
N LEU A 44 -13.42 -9.74 25.37
CA LEU A 44 -13.11 -11.04 24.77
C LEU A 44 -11.67 -11.06 24.30
N THR A 45 -10.92 -12.08 24.71
CA THR A 45 -9.62 -12.43 24.13
C THR A 45 -9.71 -13.81 23.50
N ASN A 46 -9.66 -13.88 22.16
CA ASN A 46 -9.53 -15.12 21.42
C ASN A 46 -8.06 -15.32 21.03
N ASN A 47 -7.36 -16.15 21.81
CA ASN A 47 -5.92 -16.37 21.65
C ASN A 47 -5.59 -17.14 20.36
N ALA A 48 -4.31 -17.22 20.00
CA ALA A 48 -3.87 -17.79 18.72
C ALA A 48 -4.32 -19.23 18.46
N SER A 49 -4.51 -20.04 19.52
CA SER A 49 -5.06 -21.40 19.44
C SER A 49 -6.59 -21.46 19.56
N GLY A 50 -7.22 -20.33 19.84
CA GLY A 50 -8.66 -20.17 19.98
C GLY A 50 -9.39 -20.17 18.64
N GLU A 51 -10.52 -20.85 18.61
CA GLU A 51 -11.47 -20.84 17.51
C GLU A 51 -12.88 -20.61 18.05
N ILE A 52 -13.60 -19.64 17.47
CA ILE A 52 -15.01 -19.42 17.71
C ILE A 52 -15.74 -19.52 16.37
N SER A 53 -16.54 -20.57 16.18
CA SER A 53 -17.16 -20.83 14.88
C SER A 53 -18.54 -21.47 14.91
N ALA A 54 -19.41 -21.04 14.00
CA ALA A 54 -20.76 -21.59 13.82
C ALA A 54 -21.32 -21.32 12.42
N LYS A 55 -22.54 -21.78 12.10
CA LYS A 55 -23.23 -21.30 10.90
C LYS A 55 -23.62 -19.81 11.04
N GLN A 56 -24.06 -19.42 12.24
CA GLN A 56 -24.30 -18.03 12.62
C GLN A 56 -23.52 -17.73 13.89
N THR A 57 -22.45 -16.94 13.78
CA THR A 57 -21.60 -16.52 14.90
C THR A 57 -21.96 -15.09 15.26
N GLN A 58 -22.59 -14.89 16.41
CA GLN A 58 -22.89 -13.56 16.95
C GLN A 58 -22.11 -13.34 18.24
N ILE A 59 -21.29 -12.30 18.26
CA ILE A 59 -20.46 -11.93 19.42
C ILE A 59 -20.75 -10.50 19.80
N ASN A 60 -21.22 -10.29 21.03
CA ASN A 60 -21.48 -8.99 21.60
C ASN A 60 -20.50 -8.74 22.76
N VAL A 61 -19.47 -7.94 22.52
CA VAL A 61 -18.50 -7.51 23.53
C VAL A 61 -18.81 -6.07 23.92
N HIS A 62 -18.83 -5.76 25.21
CA HIS A 62 -19.13 -4.40 25.65
C HIS A 62 -17.98 -3.44 25.34
N ASP A 63 -16.75 -3.81 25.70
CA ASP A 63 -15.58 -2.96 25.56
C ASP A 63 -14.62 -3.46 24.48
N THR A 64 -13.69 -4.37 24.80
CA THR A 64 -12.62 -4.75 23.86
C THR A 64 -12.69 -6.21 23.42
N LEU A 65 -12.67 -6.45 22.11
CA LEU A 65 -12.45 -7.75 21.47
C LEU A 65 -11.02 -7.80 20.92
N ASN A 66 -10.19 -8.66 21.50
CA ASN A 66 -8.86 -9.00 21.00
C ASN A 66 -8.88 -10.35 20.31
N ASN A 67 -8.48 -10.40 19.04
CA ASN A 67 -8.40 -11.61 18.25
C ASN A 67 -7.00 -11.83 17.69
N THR A 68 -6.37 -12.93 18.11
CA THR A 68 -5.17 -13.50 17.48
C THR A 68 -5.44 -14.91 16.93
N GLY A 69 -6.61 -15.50 17.26
CA GLY A 69 -7.07 -16.80 16.75
C GLY A 69 -8.00 -16.68 15.54
N LEU A 70 -8.96 -17.62 15.44
CA LEU A 70 -9.97 -17.67 14.40
C LEU A 70 -11.37 -17.34 14.94
N ILE A 71 -12.08 -16.45 14.26
CA ILE A 71 -13.53 -16.26 14.38
C ILE A 71 -14.12 -16.47 12.99
N ASP A 72 -15.05 -17.42 12.82
CA ASP A 72 -15.62 -17.74 11.50
C ASP A 72 -17.12 -18.09 11.58
N GLY A 73 -17.80 -17.99 10.45
CA GLY A 73 -19.14 -18.52 10.29
C GLY A 73 -19.72 -18.33 8.89
N GLY A 74 -20.97 -18.75 8.70
CA GLY A 74 -21.72 -18.37 7.50
C GLY A 74 -22.13 -16.89 7.58
N LEU A 75 -22.83 -16.53 8.65
CA LEU A 75 -22.95 -15.15 9.11
C LEU A 75 -22.05 -14.96 10.32
N THR A 76 -21.12 -14.01 10.26
CA THR A 76 -20.36 -13.55 11.42
C THR A 76 -20.74 -12.11 11.71
N HIS A 77 -21.31 -11.87 12.89
CA HIS A 77 -21.72 -10.54 13.35
C HIS A 77 -21.04 -10.23 14.68
N LEU A 78 -20.16 -9.23 14.68
CA LEU A 78 -19.42 -8.81 15.87
C LEU A 78 -19.80 -7.37 16.23
N THR A 79 -20.08 -7.14 17.51
CA THR A 79 -20.25 -5.79 18.08
C THR A 79 -19.26 -5.59 19.22
N ALA A 80 -18.47 -4.52 19.20
CA ALA A 80 -17.54 -4.16 20.28
C ALA A 80 -17.29 -2.65 20.32
N ASN A 81 -16.88 -2.06 21.45
CA ASN A 81 -16.38 -0.68 21.41
C ASN A 81 -15.05 -0.61 20.63
N THR A 82 -14.12 -1.52 20.95
CA THR A 82 -12.85 -1.68 20.24
C THR A 82 -12.67 -3.11 19.76
N LEU A 83 -12.33 -3.30 18.49
CA LEU A 83 -11.94 -4.59 17.93
C LEU A 83 -10.48 -4.54 17.47
N ASN A 84 -9.64 -5.40 18.03
CA ASN A 84 -8.24 -5.57 17.67
C ASN A 84 -8.06 -6.94 17.03
N ASN A 85 -7.82 -6.98 15.72
CA ASN A 85 -7.39 -8.17 15.01
C ASN A 85 -5.89 -8.05 14.70
N THR A 86 -5.06 -8.87 15.34
CA THR A 86 -3.60 -8.71 15.32
C THR A 86 -2.86 -9.99 14.98
N GLY A 87 -1.71 -9.86 14.30
CA GLY A 87 -0.81 -11.00 14.03
C GLY A 87 -1.46 -12.13 13.25
N THR A 88 -1.67 -13.29 13.89
CA THR A 88 -2.37 -14.45 13.30
C THR A 88 -3.90 -14.32 13.25
N GLY A 89 -4.45 -13.21 13.74
CA GLY A 89 -5.88 -12.98 13.85
C GLY A 89 -6.60 -13.10 12.52
N ARG A 90 -7.61 -13.98 12.47
CA ARG A 90 -8.50 -14.19 11.33
C ARG A 90 -9.95 -14.02 11.74
N ILE A 91 -10.67 -13.16 11.04
CA ILE A 91 -12.11 -12.98 11.19
C ILE A 91 -12.77 -13.20 9.83
N TYR A 92 -13.56 -14.26 9.73
CA TYR A 92 -14.16 -14.72 8.48
C TYR A 92 -15.70 -14.79 8.56
N GLY A 93 -16.32 -14.71 7.40
CA GLY A 93 -17.76 -14.93 7.21
C GLY A 93 -18.08 -15.21 5.74
N ASP A 94 -19.19 -15.84 5.41
CA ASP A 94 -19.75 -15.72 4.06
C ASP A 94 -20.30 -14.29 3.93
N ARG A 95 -21.15 -13.93 4.89
CA ARG A 95 -21.48 -12.56 5.22
C ARG A 95 -20.81 -12.17 6.54
N LEU A 96 -20.02 -11.10 6.52
CA LEU A 96 -19.34 -10.57 7.69
C LEU A 96 -19.84 -9.16 7.97
N ALA A 97 -20.29 -8.92 9.20
CA ALA A 97 -20.82 -7.65 9.66
C ALA A 97 -20.14 -7.23 10.97
N LEU A 98 -19.51 -6.07 10.98
CA LEU A 98 -18.75 -5.55 12.13
C LEU A 98 -19.32 -4.21 12.55
N GLN A 99 -19.69 -4.08 13.82
CA GLN A 99 -20.11 -2.80 14.43
C GLN A 99 -19.13 -2.43 15.54
N THR A 100 -18.36 -1.36 15.35
CA THR A 100 -17.36 -0.93 16.34
C THR A 100 -17.30 0.57 16.57
N GLY A 101 -16.73 1.00 17.70
CA GLY A 101 -16.23 2.37 17.83
C GLY A 101 -14.91 2.53 17.07
N THR A 102 -13.96 1.63 17.35
CA THR A 102 -12.65 1.54 16.69
C THR A 102 -12.38 0.12 16.21
N LEU A 103 -11.96 -0.02 14.95
CA LEU A 103 -11.52 -1.29 14.35
C LEU A 103 -10.03 -1.18 13.99
N ASN A 104 -9.21 -2.00 14.63
CA ASN A 104 -7.77 -2.10 14.37
C ASN A 104 -7.48 -3.47 13.74
N ASN A 105 -6.93 -3.46 12.53
CA ASN A 105 -6.42 -4.64 11.84
C ASN A 105 -4.94 -4.40 11.52
N THR A 106 -4.03 -5.08 12.22
CA THR A 106 -2.59 -4.86 12.07
C THR A 106 -1.83 -6.17 12.04
N ALA A 107 -0.88 -6.30 11.13
CA ALA A 107 0.08 -7.38 11.23
C ALA A 107 0.90 -7.23 12.52
N GLN A 108 1.42 -8.36 13.00
CA GLN A 108 2.32 -8.42 14.14
C GLN A 108 3.27 -9.60 13.95
N ASP A 109 4.55 -9.45 14.30
CA ASP A 109 5.54 -10.53 14.25
C ASP A 109 5.67 -11.20 12.87
N GLY A 110 5.58 -10.40 11.79
CA GLY A 110 5.64 -10.86 10.41
C GLY A 110 4.42 -11.64 9.92
N LYS A 111 3.33 -11.67 10.71
CA LYS A 111 2.08 -12.37 10.38
C LYS A 111 0.97 -11.38 10.04
N THR A 112 0.30 -11.64 8.92
CA THR A 112 -0.79 -10.81 8.41
C THR A 112 -2.10 -11.10 9.13
N ALA A 113 -2.67 -10.07 9.75
CA ALA A 113 -4.03 -10.10 10.28
C ALA A 113 -5.03 -9.95 9.12
N VAL A 114 -6.06 -10.81 9.08
CA VAL A 114 -7.02 -10.87 7.99
C VAL A 114 -8.46 -10.75 8.51
N ILE A 115 -9.20 -9.81 7.93
CA ILE A 115 -10.66 -9.72 8.03
C ILE A 115 -11.21 -9.99 6.64
N ALA A 116 -11.96 -11.06 6.43
CA ALA A 116 -12.40 -11.43 5.09
C ALA A 116 -13.83 -11.99 5.00
N ALA A 117 -14.52 -11.69 3.90
CA ALA A 117 -15.82 -12.26 3.57
C ALA A 117 -15.80 -13.06 2.26
N ARG A 118 -16.51 -14.19 2.23
CA ARG A 118 -16.65 -15.04 1.03
C ARG A 118 -17.75 -14.56 0.09
N ASP A 119 -18.62 -13.65 0.52
CA ASP A 119 -19.67 -13.02 -0.29
C ASP A 119 -19.76 -11.51 -0.02
N ARG A 120 -19.97 -11.10 1.23
CA ARG A 120 -20.19 -9.67 1.55
C ARG A 120 -19.61 -9.24 2.89
N LEU A 121 -18.95 -8.08 2.89
CA LEU A 121 -18.41 -7.43 4.09
C LEU A 121 -19.09 -6.08 4.35
N ASP A 122 -19.63 -5.89 5.55
CA ASP A 122 -20.15 -4.62 6.03
C ASP A 122 -19.42 -4.21 7.33
N ILE A 123 -18.84 -3.01 7.33
CA ILE A 123 -18.17 -2.45 8.50
C ILE A 123 -18.84 -1.13 8.88
N GLY A 124 -19.51 -1.11 10.02
CA GLY A 124 -19.95 0.10 10.70
C GLY A 124 -18.94 0.46 11.79
N THR A 125 -18.13 1.49 11.59
CA THR A 125 -17.14 1.91 12.59
C THR A 125 -16.98 3.43 12.67
N GLY A 126 -16.61 3.95 13.84
CA GLY A 126 -16.17 5.33 13.97
C GLY A 126 -14.78 5.55 13.37
N THR A 127 -13.87 4.62 13.64
CA THR A 127 -12.49 4.65 13.14
C THR A 127 -12.05 3.29 12.64
N LEU A 128 -11.44 3.25 11.47
CA LEU A 128 -10.86 2.05 10.89
C LEU A 128 -9.36 2.27 10.70
N ASN A 129 -8.54 1.44 11.32
CA ASN A 129 -7.09 1.41 11.13
C ASN A 129 -6.70 0.05 10.54
N ASN A 130 -6.25 0.05 9.29
CA ASN A 130 -5.67 -1.11 8.61
C ASN A 130 -4.20 -0.82 8.33
N SER A 131 -3.28 -1.57 8.92
CA SER A 131 -1.85 -1.23 8.88
C SER A 131 -0.90 -2.42 8.75
N HIS A 132 0.33 -2.14 8.33
CA HIS A 132 1.45 -3.08 8.30
C HIS A 132 1.17 -4.38 7.49
N HIS A 133 0.67 -4.28 6.27
CA HIS A 133 0.31 -5.40 5.39
C HIS A 133 -0.93 -6.19 5.82
N ALA A 134 -1.68 -5.73 6.82
CA ALA A 134 -2.96 -6.32 7.16
C ALA A 134 -3.97 -6.23 6.01
N GLN A 135 -4.92 -7.16 5.99
CA GLN A 135 -5.86 -7.34 4.89
C GLN A 135 -7.30 -7.24 5.36
N ILE A 136 -8.08 -6.43 4.66
CA ILE A 136 -9.55 -6.41 4.73
C ILE A 136 -10.07 -6.75 3.35
N TYR A 137 -10.78 -7.86 3.21
CA TYR A 137 -11.13 -8.41 1.91
C TYR A 137 -12.59 -8.88 1.82
N SER A 138 -13.19 -8.75 0.65
CA SER A 138 -14.48 -9.38 0.32
C SER A 138 -14.41 -9.95 -1.07
N VAL A 139 -14.82 -11.20 -1.27
CA VAL A 139 -14.95 -11.78 -2.62
C VAL A 139 -16.03 -11.05 -3.43
N GLY A 140 -17.12 -10.62 -2.78
CA GLY A 140 -18.17 -9.84 -3.42
C GLY A 140 -18.08 -8.36 -3.05
N ASP A 141 -19.18 -7.82 -2.53
CA ASP A 141 -19.28 -6.39 -2.20
C ASP A 141 -18.66 -6.09 -0.83
N MET A 142 -18.16 -4.87 -0.68
CA MET A 142 -17.74 -4.32 0.60
C MET A 142 -18.37 -2.94 0.83
N ARG A 143 -18.88 -2.70 2.05
CA ARG A 143 -19.40 -1.40 2.48
C ARG A 143 -18.76 -1.01 3.80
N ILE A 144 -18.27 0.23 3.87
CA ILE A 144 -17.71 0.82 5.08
C ILE A 144 -18.47 2.12 5.38
N GLY A 145 -18.95 2.26 6.60
CA GLY A 145 -19.71 3.42 7.08
C GLY A 145 -19.59 3.58 8.59
N GLY A 146 -20.40 4.47 9.17
CA GLY A 146 -20.34 4.80 10.60
C GLY A 146 -21.05 3.80 11.52
N ARG A 147 -22.02 3.05 11.01
CA ARG A 147 -22.80 2.06 11.77
C ARG A 147 -23.48 1.02 10.89
N LEU A 148 -23.87 -0.11 11.45
CA LEU A 148 -24.77 -1.07 10.82
C LEU A 148 -26.23 -0.67 11.04
N ASP A 149 -27.08 -0.92 10.05
CA ASP A 149 -28.54 -0.85 10.21
C ASP A 149 -29.13 -2.19 10.72
N ASN A 150 -30.47 -2.25 10.84
CA ASN A 150 -31.18 -3.46 11.29
C ASN A 150 -31.02 -4.67 10.36
N THR A 151 -30.56 -4.45 9.13
CA THR A 151 -30.28 -5.53 8.16
C THR A 151 -28.82 -5.96 8.18
N LEU A 152 -27.98 -5.37 9.05
CA LEU A 152 -26.52 -5.51 9.09
C LEU A 152 -25.82 -4.92 7.86
N THR A 153 -26.37 -3.85 7.30
CA THR A 153 -25.75 -3.09 6.20
C THR A 153 -25.03 -1.86 6.76
N ALA A 154 -23.80 -1.61 6.31
CA ALA A 154 -23.09 -0.40 6.72
C ALA A 154 -23.76 0.86 6.16
N THR A 155 -24.03 1.82 7.04
CA THR A 155 -24.71 3.10 6.78
C THR A 155 -24.04 4.21 7.60
N GLY A 156 -24.48 5.46 7.40
CA GLY A 156 -23.84 6.62 8.02
C GLY A 156 -22.42 6.85 7.51
N GLN A 157 -21.70 7.73 8.18
CA GLN A 157 -20.33 8.13 7.86
C GLN A 157 -19.41 7.75 9.01
N ALA A 158 -18.33 7.01 8.73
CA ALA A 158 -17.23 6.86 9.66
C ALA A 158 -16.53 8.21 9.84
N ARG A 159 -15.79 8.40 10.93
CA ARG A 159 -14.99 9.62 11.11
C ARG A 159 -13.67 9.50 10.34
N GLU A 160 -13.02 8.35 10.40
CA GLU A 160 -11.68 8.21 9.85
C GLU A 160 -11.42 6.77 9.38
N LEU A 161 -10.85 6.66 8.18
CA LEU A 161 -10.38 5.41 7.61
C LEU A 161 -8.92 5.57 7.23
N ASN A 162 -8.05 4.85 7.94
CA ASN A 162 -6.61 4.82 7.73
C ASN A 162 -6.21 3.47 7.13
N ASN A 163 -5.68 3.49 5.91
CA ASN A 163 -5.05 2.36 5.25
C ASN A 163 -3.58 2.68 5.01
N HIS A 164 -2.69 2.10 5.81
CA HIS A 164 -1.27 2.44 5.86
C HIS A 164 -0.41 1.21 5.55
N ALA A 165 0.22 1.18 4.37
CA ALA A 165 0.95 0.00 3.87
C ALA A 165 0.14 -1.30 3.98
N ALA A 166 -1.17 -1.22 3.75
CA ALA A 166 -2.09 -2.32 3.98
C ALA A 166 -3.09 -2.39 2.82
N THR A 167 -3.89 -3.46 2.78
CA THR A 167 -4.82 -3.70 1.67
C THR A 167 -6.27 -3.74 2.13
N ILE A 168 -7.11 -2.95 1.46
CA ILE A 168 -8.58 -3.07 1.48
C ILE A 168 -9.03 -3.41 0.06
N GLU A 169 -9.67 -4.56 -0.13
CA GLU A 169 -10.02 -5.05 -1.47
C GLU A 169 -11.41 -5.70 -1.53
N ALA A 170 -12.21 -5.30 -2.53
CA ALA A 170 -13.48 -5.95 -2.85
C ALA A 170 -13.41 -6.59 -4.24
N GLY A 171 -13.80 -7.86 -4.37
CA GLY A 171 -13.85 -8.53 -5.67
C GLY A 171 -14.93 -7.96 -6.59
N ARG A 172 -15.98 -7.34 -6.02
CA ARG A 172 -17.02 -6.60 -6.75
C ARG A 172 -17.00 -5.11 -6.40
N HIS A 173 -18.04 -4.57 -5.79
CA HIS A 173 -18.16 -3.13 -5.54
C HIS A 173 -17.68 -2.78 -4.14
N LEU A 174 -16.94 -1.67 -4.03
CA LEU A 174 -16.48 -1.10 -2.77
C LEU A 174 -17.16 0.26 -2.57
N LYS A 175 -17.89 0.41 -1.47
CA LYS A 175 -18.43 1.71 -1.05
C LYS A 175 -17.83 2.13 0.28
N MET A 176 -17.20 3.29 0.32
CA MET A 176 -16.69 3.90 1.54
C MET A 176 -17.39 5.21 1.83
N ASN A 177 -17.90 5.31 3.04
CA ASN A 177 -18.50 6.49 3.62
C ASN A 177 -17.69 6.85 4.88
N ALA A 178 -16.74 7.77 4.76
CA ALA A 178 -15.95 8.27 5.88
C ALA A 178 -15.62 9.76 5.71
N ASP A 179 -15.63 10.54 6.79
CA ASP A 179 -15.27 11.95 6.76
C ASP A 179 -13.84 12.16 6.23
N GLN A 180 -12.89 11.35 6.69
CA GLN A 180 -11.51 11.30 6.18
C GLN A 180 -11.11 9.89 5.74
N ILE A 181 -10.52 9.79 4.54
CA ILE A 181 -9.93 8.56 4.00
C ILE A 181 -8.45 8.82 3.72
N ASN A 182 -7.58 8.10 4.43
CA ASN A 182 -6.12 8.21 4.30
C ASN A 182 -5.55 6.89 3.78
N ASN A 183 -5.09 6.89 2.53
CA ASN A 183 -4.35 5.79 1.91
C ASN A 183 -2.88 6.19 1.77
N THR A 184 -2.00 5.56 2.55
CA THR A 184 -0.62 6.05 2.74
C THR A 184 0.42 4.95 2.64
N ASN A 185 1.59 5.33 2.15
CA ASN A 185 2.76 4.47 2.01
C ASN A 185 3.59 4.49 3.31
N ALA A 186 4.10 3.34 3.76
CA ALA A 186 4.89 3.23 5.00
C ALA A 186 6.42 3.17 4.79
N GLY A 187 6.94 3.45 3.60
CA GLY A 187 8.38 3.29 3.41
C GLY A 187 8.89 3.57 2.01
N LEU A 188 8.53 4.71 1.41
CA LEU A 188 9.15 5.13 0.16
C LEU A 188 10.61 5.55 0.41
N VAL A 189 11.55 4.78 -0.13
CA VAL A 189 12.98 5.07 -0.12
C VAL A 189 13.43 5.29 -1.56
N THR A 190 14.06 6.43 -1.83
CA THR A 190 14.63 6.77 -3.13
C THR A 190 16.16 6.70 -3.11
N GLN A 191 16.76 6.52 -4.28
CA GLN A 191 18.20 6.57 -4.47
C GLN A 191 18.53 7.33 -5.77
N VAL A 192 19.68 8.00 -5.82
CA VAL A 192 20.17 8.64 -7.04
C VAL A 192 21.07 7.64 -7.79
N VAL A 193 20.74 7.37 -9.05
CA VAL A 193 21.43 6.41 -9.91
C VAL A 193 21.98 7.13 -11.12
N GLU A 194 23.24 6.86 -11.47
CA GLU A 194 23.81 7.29 -12.76
C GLU A 194 23.17 6.45 -13.88
N THR A 195 22.34 7.06 -14.71
CA THR A 195 21.63 6.40 -15.81
C THR A 195 22.39 6.51 -17.12
N GLU A 196 23.24 7.52 -17.26
CA GLU A 196 24.07 7.72 -18.44
C GLU A 196 25.41 8.34 -18.07
N LYS A 197 26.47 7.85 -18.73
CA LYS A 197 27.77 8.51 -18.78
C LYS A 197 28.39 8.35 -20.16
N SER A 198 28.40 9.43 -20.92
CA SER A 198 28.76 9.42 -22.34
C SER A 198 29.75 10.54 -22.66
N GLN A 199 30.63 10.29 -23.64
CA GLN A 199 31.49 11.32 -24.19
C GLN A 199 30.75 12.04 -25.31
N HIS A 200 30.77 13.36 -25.28
CA HIS A 200 30.25 14.22 -26.32
C HIS A 200 31.39 15.01 -26.96
N HIS A 201 31.30 15.16 -28.28
CA HIS A 201 32.23 15.96 -29.06
C HIS A 201 31.42 16.78 -30.06
N ASP A 202 31.30 18.08 -29.79
CA ASP A 202 30.42 18.95 -30.54
C ASP A 202 31.18 20.18 -31.07
N ALA A 203 30.63 20.84 -32.09
CA ALA A 203 31.06 22.16 -32.52
C ALA A 203 29.90 23.13 -32.70
N VAL A 204 30.18 24.43 -32.55
CA VAL A 204 29.25 25.51 -32.90
C VAL A 204 30.03 26.73 -33.39
N LEU A 205 29.49 27.41 -34.41
CA LEU A 205 30.10 28.64 -34.92
C LEU A 205 29.93 29.78 -33.91
N SER A 206 30.91 30.67 -33.83
CA SER A 206 30.84 31.82 -32.93
C SER A 206 29.62 32.71 -33.27
N GLY A 207 28.83 33.04 -32.24
CA GLY A 207 27.56 33.78 -32.39
C GLY A 207 26.33 32.91 -32.71
N GLN A 208 26.48 31.59 -32.86
CA GLN A 208 25.38 30.63 -33.03
C GLN A 208 25.16 29.81 -31.75
N THR A 209 23.98 29.21 -31.60
CA THR A 209 23.63 28.36 -30.44
C THR A 209 23.49 26.89 -30.80
N THR A 210 23.18 26.58 -32.06
CA THR A 210 23.02 25.20 -32.53
C THR A 210 24.37 24.49 -32.56
N ARG A 211 24.48 23.42 -31.79
CA ARG A 211 25.65 22.54 -31.78
C ARG A 211 25.44 21.36 -32.72
N TYR A 212 26.51 20.95 -33.37
CA TYR A 212 26.55 19.78 -34.23
C TYR A 212 27.60 18.78 -33.72
N ASP A 213 27.32 17.49 -33.89
CA ASP A 213 28.28 16.42 -33.60
C ASP A 213 29.54 16.63 -34.46
N TRP A 214 30.70 16.59 -33.81
CA TRP A 214 32.00 16.84 -34.46
C TRP A 214 32.27 15.91 -35.64
N SER A 215 31.78 14.66 -35.60
CA SER A 215 31.93 13.71 -36.70
C SER A 215 31.30 14.18 -38.00
N GLN A 216 30.35 15.13 -37.93
CA GLN A 216 29.66 15.70 -39.07
C GLN A 216 30.25 17.06 -39.50
N VAL A 217 31.25 17.57 -38.78
CA VAL A 217 31.87 18.88 -39.03
C VAL A 217 33.10 18.71 -39.91
N ASP A 218 33.08 19.32 -41.09
CA ASP A 218 34.23 19.33 -42.00
C ASP A 218 35.18 20.48 -41.65
N THR A 219 36.41 20.11 -41.24
CA THR A 219 37.50 21.04 -40.93
C THR A 219 38.69 20.94 -41.92
N SER A 220 38.51 20.20 -43.02
CA SER A 220 39.55 19.95 -44.02
C SER A 220 39.94 21.21 -44.81
N ARG A 221 38.99 22.12 -45.00
CA ARG A 221 39.21 23.36 -45.73
C ARG A 221 40.00 24.36 -44.90
N HIS A 222 41.09 24.88 -45.47
CA HIS A 222 41.85 25.98 -44.90
C HIS A 222 42.15 27.07 -45.92
N ASN A 223 42.29 28.32 -45.46
CA ASN A 223 42.68 29.43 -46.31
C ASN A 223 44.21 29.44 -46.60
N LYS A 224 44.69 30.44 -47.37
CA LYS A 224 46.12 30.61 -47.70
C LYS A 224 47.05 30.79 -46.49
N TYR A 225 46.49 31.09 -45.32
CA TYR A 225 47.20 31.23 -44.06
C TYR A 225 47.12 29.98 -43.17
N LYS A 226 46.60 28.86 -43.71
CA LYS A 226 46.35 27.60 -42.99
C LYS A 226 45.41 27.77 -41.78
N VAL A 227 44.50 28.75 -41.84
CA VAL A 227 43.40 28.86 -40.88
C VAL A 227 42.26 28.00 -41.40
N HIS A 228 41.79 27.07 -40.56
CA HIS A 228 40.73 26.13 -40.90
C HIS A 228 39.36 26.79 -40.78
N ASP A 229 38.45 26.46 -41.70
CA ASP A 229 37.03 26.73 -41.56
C ASP A 229 36.38 25.48 -40.93
N ALA A 230 35.42 25.65 -40.01
CA ALA A 230 34.47 24.61 -39.66
C ALA A 230 33.24 24.76 -40.55
N ILE A 231 32.91 23.72 -41.32
CA ILE A 231 31.72 23.65 -42.16
C ILE A 231 30.73 22.70 -41.46
N MET A 232 29.58 23.23 -41.07
CA MET A 232 28.54 22.52 -40.36
C MET A 232 27.62 21.75 -41.34
N PRO A 233 26.86 20.74 -40.87
CA PRO A 233 25.96 19.95 -41.71
C PRO A 233 24.87 20.76 -42.43
N ASP A 234 24.48 21.90 -41.87
CA ASP A 234 23.52 22.84 -42.47
C ASP A 234 24.15 23.74 -43.57
N GLY A 235 25.44 23.55 -43.87
CA GLY A 235 26.21 24.32 -44.84
C GLY A 235 26.77 25.65 -44.31
N SER A 236 26.45 26.04 -43.07
CA SER A 236 27.05 27.20 -42.44
C SER A 236 28.55 26.98 -42.21
N ARG A 237 29.35 28.06 -42.31
CA ARG A 237 30.80 27.96 -42.16
C ARG A 237 31.43 29.20 -41.54
N SER A 238 32.45 29.00 -40.72
CA SER A 238 33.29 30.08 -40.17
C SER A 238 34.66 29.54 -39.77
N ASN A 239 35.67 30.41 -39.76
CA ASN A 239 36.96 30.13 -39.11
C ASN A 239 37.01 30.59 -37.65
N ASP A 240 35.88 31.08 -37.12
CA ASP A 240 35.65 31.43 -35.73
C ASP A 240 34.55 30.52 -35.16
N PHE A 241 34.95 29.53 -34.38
CA PHE A 241 34.05 28.48 -33.86
C PHE A 241 34.58 27.88 -32.56
N TYR A 242 33.69 27.22 -31.83
CA TYR A 242 34.00 26.52 -30.59
C TYR A 242 33.85 25.02 -30.79
N GLU A 243 34.82 24.29 -30.26
CA GLU A 243 34.85 22.83 -30.13
C GLU A 243 34.65 22.48 -28.66
N TYR A 244 33.77 21.51 -28.39
CA TYR A 244 33.47 21.03 -27.05
C TYR A 244 33.80 19.55 -26.98
N GLN A 245 34.60 19.15 -26.01
CA GLN A 245 34.87 17.75 -25.69
C GLN A 245 34.57 17.58 -24.21
N TYR A 246 33.48 16.87 -23.89
CA TYR A 246 33.00 16.78 -22.51
C TYR A 246 32.36 15.44 -22.23
N THR A 247 32.37 15.07 -20.96
CA THR A 247 31.60 13.95 -20.44
C THR A 247 30.25 14.50 -19.99
N ARG A 248 29.16 13.93 -20.52
CA ARG A 248 27.83 14.12 -19.97
C ARG A 248 27.57 13.00 -18.96
N THR A 249 27.10 13.39 -17.79
CA THR A 249 26.64 12.46 -16.77
C THR A 249 25.20 12.79 -16.42
N VAL A 250 24.32 11.80 -16.57
CA VAL A 250 22.90 11.90 -16.19
C VAL A 250 22.68 11.07 -14.94
N LYS A 251 22.13 11.70 -13.90
CA LYS A 251 21.74 11.05 -12.65
C LYS A 251 20.26 11.22 -12.43
N GLU A 252 19.58 10.17 -12.03
CA GLU A 252 18.13 10.17 -11.80
C GLU A 252 17.79 9.63 -10.43
N THR A 253 16.79 10.23 -9.78
CA THR A 253 16.13 9.65 -8.62
C THR A 253 15.32 8.42 -9.06
N GLN A 254 15.54 7.29 -8.40
CA GLN A 254 14.80 6.05 -8.61
C GLN A 254 14.25 5.51 -7.28
N VAL A 255 13.11 4.82 -7.34
CA VAL A 255 12.54 4.13 -6.17
C VAL A 255 13.37 2.91 -5.85
N LYS A 256 13.85 2.83 -4.59
CA LYS A 256 14.58 1.68 -4.05
C LYS A 256 13.67 0.73 -3.28
N GLN A 257 12.76 1.29 -2.49
CA GLN A 257 11.78 0.54 -1.69
C GLN A 257 10.50 1.35 -1.62
N SER A 258 9.35 0.67 -1.58
CA SER A 258 8.04 1.28 -1.43
C SER A 258 7.10 0.27 -0.79
N ASP A 259 6.23 0.74 0.11
CA ASP A 259 5.23 -0.08 0.79
C ASP A 259 3.87 0.64 0.75
N PRO A 260 3.19 0.62 -0.41
CA PRO A 260 2.02 1.46 -0.64
C PRO A 260 0.78 0.92 0.08
N GLY A 261 -0.08 1.82 0.54
CA GLY A 261 -1.46 1.48 0.85
C GLY A 261 -2.22 1.14 -0.44
N LYS A 262 -3.08 0.12 -0.38
CA LYS A 262 -3.89 -0.34 -1.51
C LYS A 262 -5.37 -0.35 -1.16
N ILE A 263 -6.17 0.38 -1.94
CA ILE A 263 -7.63 0.32 -1.94
C ILE A 263 -8.08 -0.13 -3.32
N LEU A 264 -8.64 -1.33 -3.42
CA LEU A 264 -8.87 -2.00 -4.70
C LEU A 264 -10.32 -2.46 -4.82
N ALA A 265 -10.87 -2.41 -6.03
CA ALA A 265 -12.10 -3.13 -6.34
C ALA A 265 -12.07 -3.74 -7.74
N GLY A 266 -12.56 -4.97 -7.88
CA GLY A 266 -12.78 -5.60 -9.19
C GLY A 266 -13.89 -4.93 -9.99
N GLY A 267 -14.88 -4.35 -9.29
CA GLY A 267 -15.94 -3.51 -9.85
C GLY A 267 -15.72 -2.03 -9.54
N ASN A 268 -16.80 -1.34 -9.18
CA ASN A 268 -16.77 0.10 -8.89
C ASN A 268 -16.23 0.38 -7.48
N ILE A 269 -15.52 1.49 -7.32
CA ILE A 269 -15.26 2.13 -6.03
C ILE A 269 -16.10 3.42 -5.96
N THR A 270 -16.89 3.56 -4.90
CA THR A 270 -17.60 4.81 -4.56
C THR A 270 -17.06 5.36 -3.25
N LEU A 271 -16.48 6.56 -3.27
CA LEU A 271 -15.91 7.25 -2.10
C LEU A 271 -16.74 8.49 -1.77
N ASN A 272 -17.44 8.47 -0.64
CA ASN A 272 -18.13 9.65 -0.10
C ASN A 272 -17.37 10.14 1.12
N SER A 273 -16.72 11.30 0.99
CA SER A 273 -15.78 11.79 1.99
C SER A 273 -15.58 13.30 1.91
N ALA A 274 -15.34 13.94 3.06
CA ALA A 274 -14.91 15.33 3.05
C ALA A 274 -13.49 15.45 2.49
N GLN A 275 -12.61 14.49 2.80
CA GLN A 275 -11.24 14.48 2.31
C GLN A 275 -10.71 13.07 2.02
N VAL A 276 -10.17 12.87 0.82
CA VAL A 276 -9.44 11.66 0.45
C VAL A 276 -7.98 12.01 0.18
N THR A 277 -7.08 11.42 0.96
CA THR A 277 -5.64 11.48 0.72
C THR A 277 -5.14 10.15 0.21
N ASN A 278 -4.47 10.17 -0.94
CA ASN A 278 -3.74 9.05 -1.51
C ASN A 278 -2.29 9.49 -1.72
N HIS A 279 -1.39 9.03 -0.85
CA HIS A 279 0.00 9.48 -0.83
C HIS A 279 0.93 8.32 -1.15
N ASP A 280 1.60 8.39 -2.30
CA ASP A 280 2.51 7.34 -2.82
C ASP A 280 1.87 5.94 -2.77
N SER A 281 0.57 5.90 -3.02
CA SER A 281 -0.30 4.75 -2.77
C SER A 281 -1.31 4.57 -3.90
N GLN A 282 -2.08 3.48 -3.82
CA GLN A 282 -2.89 3.00 -4.93
C GLN A 282 -4.38 2.94 -4.56
N ILE A 283 -5.20 3.59 -5.39
CA ILE A 283 -6.66 3.47 -5.39
C ILE A 283 -7.08 3.11 -6.82
N VAL A 284 -7.56 1.88 -7.01
CA VAL A 284 -7.79 1.30 -8.35
C VAL A 284 -9.12 0.56 -8.41
N ALA A 285 -10.00 0.99 -9.32
CA ALA A 285 -11.27 0.34 -9.62
C ALA A 285 -11.23 -0.34 -11.00
N GLY A 286 -11.70 -1.59 -11.07
CA GLY A 286 -11.94 -2.29 -12.33
C GLY A 286 -13.13 -1.73 -13.12
N GLY A 287 -14.08 -1.10 -12.41
CA GLY A 287 -15.18 -0.31 -12.96
C GLY A 287 -14.98 1.19 -12.76
N ALA A 288 -16.06 1.91 -12.45
CA ALA A 288 -16.00 3.34 -12.16
C ALA A 288 -15.31 3.61 -10.80
N LEU A 289 -14.58 4.72 -10.72
CA LEU A 289 -14.11 5.33 -9.47
C LEU A 289 -14.84 6.66 -9.31
N ASP A 290 -15.85 6.70 -8.45
CA ASP A 290 -16.78 7.82 -8.31
C ASP A 290 -17.08 8.15 -6.83
N GLY A 291 -17.98 9.12 -6.61
CA GLY A 291 -18.48 9.50 -5.29
C GLY A 291 -18.45 11.01 -5.03
N GLU A 292 -18.93 11.41 -3.86
CA GLU A 292 -18.92 12.80 -3.39
C GLU A 292 -17.67 13.05 -2.54
N ILE A 293 -16.63 13.61 -3.16
CA ILE A 293 -15.37 13.96 -2.50
C ILE A 293 -15.26 15.48 -2.40
N GLY A 294 -15.12 16.01 -1.18
CA GLY A 294 -14.88 17.44 -0.96
C GLY A 294 -13.48 17.86 -1.44
N GLU A 295 -12.45 17.28 -0.84
CA GLU A 295 -11.04 17.50 -1.18
C GLU A 295 -10.35 16.19 -1.57
N LEU A 296 -9.61 16.22 -2.69
CA LEU A 296 -8.82 15.08 -3.16
C LEU A 296 -7.33 15.44 -3.20
N HIS A 297 -6.54 14.75 -2.36
CA HIS A 297 -5.09 14.89 -2.28
C HIS A 297 -4.41 13.65 -2.84
N ASN A 298 -4.16 13.66 -4.15
CA ASN A 298 -3.30 12.67 -4.83
C ASN A 298 -1.86 13.17 -4.83
N ILE A 299 -1.06 12.73 -3.85
CA ILE A 299 0.29 13.22 -3.61
C ILE A 299 1.30 12.15 -4.02
N ALA A 300 2.13 12.46 -5.02
CA ALA A 300 3.21 11.60 -5.47
C ALA A 300 4.56 12.27 -5.16
N THR A 301 5.46 11.53 -4.53
CA THR A 301 6.85 11.94 -4.35
C THR A 301 7.52 12.08 -5.71
N GLN A 302 8.08 13.26 -5.95
CA GLN A 302 8.80 13.58 -7.18
C GLN A 302 10.29 13.24 -7.04
N GLY A 303 10.90 12.90 -8.16
CA GLY A 303 12.35 12.74 -8.29
C GLY A 303 12.97 13.85 -9.11
N GLU A 304 14.29 13.80 -9.25
CA GLU A 304 15.05 14.71 -10.11
C GLU A 304 15.88 13.92 -11.13
N ARG A 305 15.99 14.48 -12.34
CA ARG A 305 17.00 14.15 -13.33
C ARG A 305 17.99 15.30 -13.40
N ILE A 306 19.27 15.00 -13.17
CA ILE A 306 20.36 15.96 -13.15
C ILE A 306 21.31 15.62 -14.30
N THR A 307 21.48 16.56 -15.23
CA THR A 307 22.46 16.45 -16.32
C THR A 307 23.62 17.40 -16.06
N THR A 308 24.81 16.82 -15.91
CA THR A 308 26.07 17.56 -15.71
C THR A 308 26.99 17.32 -16.91
N ASP A 309 27.51 18.41 -17.47
CA ASP A 309 28.50 18.38 -18.53
C ASP A 309 29.85 18.87 -18.00
N GLU A 310 30.89 18.06 -18.11
CA GLU A 310 32.24 18.42 -17.66
C GLU A 310 33.30 18.07 -18.72
N GLY A 311 34.11 19.06 -19.09
CA GLY A 311 35.21 18.85 -20.01
C GLY A 311 35.89 20.13 -20.42
N ARG A 312 36.09 20.29 -21.73
CA ARG A 312 36.90 21.35 -22.30
C ARG A 312 36.21 22.02 -23.47
N GLN A 313 36.34 23.34 -23.52
CA GLN A 313 36.00 24.15 -24.69
C GLN A 313 37.30 24.64 -25.35
N THR A 314 37.41 24.49 -26.66
CA THR A 314 38.46 25.08 -27.50
C THR A 314 37.84 26.11 -28.44
N HIS A 315 38.30 27.34 -28.36
CA HIS A 315 37.94 28.40 -29.31
C HIS A 315 38.97 28.47 -30.42
N TRP A 316 38.54 28.29 -31.66
CA TRP A 316 39.34 28.38 -32.87
C TRP A 316 39.06 29.71 -33.57
N TYR A 317 40.10 30.46 -33.93
CA TYR A 317 39.96 31.77 -34.56
C TYR A 317 41.16 32.13 -35.45
N ALA A 318 41.00 33.08 -36.36
CA ALA A 318 42.12 33.64 -37.12
C ALA A 318 42.97 34.58 -36.24
N LYS A 319 44.17 34.16 -35.86
CA LYS A 319 45.09 34.96 -35.05
C LYS A 319 45.90 35.91 -35.93
N LYS A 320 45.87 37.20 -35.62
CA LYS A 320 46.72 38.22 -36.25
C LYS A 320 47.81 38.68 -35.29
N THR A 321 49.08 38.48 -35.66
CA THR A 321 50.22 39.02 -34.92
C THR A 321 50.86 40.17 -35.69
N LYS A 322 51.15 41.26 -34.99
CA LYS A 322 51.93 42.38 -35.55
C LYS A 322 53.40 42.00 -35.51
N HIS A 323 54.09 42.06 -36.64
CA HIS A 323 55.55 42.01 -36.67
C HIS A 323 56.06 43.40 -37.00
N LYS A 324 56.81 44.01 -36.08
CA LYS A 324 57.59 45.23 -36.37
C LYS A 324 59.04 44.82 -36.59
N LYS A 325 59.56 45.01 -37.81
CA LYS A 325 61.00 44.96 -38.09
C LYS A 325 61.35 46.27 -38.78
N PHE A 326 62.24 47.07 -38.17
CA PHE A 326 62.72 48.36 -38.70
C PHE A 326 61.64 49.37 -39.13
N GLY A 327 60.64 49.63 -38.28
CA GLY A 327 59.68 50.74 -38.49
C GLY A 327 58.58 50.50 -39.54
N PHE A 328 58.70 49.51 -40.42
CA PHE A 328 57.63 49.06 -41.32
C PHE A 328 57.04 47.73 -40.81
N GLY A 329 55.78 47.74 -40.39
CA GLY A 329 55.15 46.58 -39.72
C GLY A 329 53.99 45.99 -40.51
N GLY A 330 54.09 44.72 -40.86
CA GLY A 330 52.99 43.92 -41.44
C GLY A 330 52.28 43.07 -40.39
N THR A 331 51.06 42.60 -40.71
CA THR A 331 50.34 41.60 -39.92
C THR A 331 50.57 40.20 -40.49
N LYS A 332 50.94 39.25 -39.63
CA LYS A 332 50.96 37.82 -39.97
C LYS A 332 49.68 37.18 -39.44
N THR A 333 49.01 36.40 -40.30
CA THR A 333 47.82 35.62 -39.93
C THR A 333 48.20 34.16 -39.78
N SER A 334 47.70 33.51 -38.74
CA SER A 334 47.88 32.08 -38.47
C SER A 334 46.67 31.52 -37.71
N GLN A 335 46.57 30.20 -37.58
CA GLN A 335 45.55 29.59 -36.71
C GLN A 335 45.77 29.99 -35.24
N GLY A 336 44.75 30.55 -34.62
CA GLY A 336 44.64 30.75 -33.18
C GLY A 336 43.84 29.63 -32.53
N LYS A 337 44.20 29.30 -31.28
CA LYS A 337 43.40 28.46 -30.40
C LYS A 337 43.52 28.93 -28.95
N SER A 338 42.42 29.00 -28.23
CA SER A 338 42.38 29.18 -26.77
C SER A 338 41.50 28.10 -26.14
N ARG A 339 41.83 27.71 -24.92
CA ARG A 339 41.19 26.58 -24.25
C ARG A 339 40.76 27.00 -22.85
N SER A 340 39.56 26.60 -22.47
CA SER A 340 39.01 26.81 -21.13
C SER A 340 38.30 25.54 -20.66
N ASN A 341 38.06 25.47 -19.35
CA ASN A 341 37.21 24.43 -18.79
C ASN A 341 35.77 24.65 -19.27
N TYR A 342 35.08 23.56 -19.55
CA TYR A 342 33.66 23.56 -19.87
C TYR A 342 32.94 22.82 -18.75
N ALA A 343 32.22 23.58 -17.92
CA ALA A 343 31.43 23.08 -16.81
C ALA A 343 30.27 24.07 -16.59
N PRO A 344 29.24 24.06 -17.46
CA PRO A 344 28.04 24.87 -17.24
C PRO A 344 27.31 24.42 -15.98
N ALA A 345 26.37 25.24 -15.50
CA ALA A 345 25.50 24.84 -14.40
C ALA A 345 24.70 23.57 -14.80
N PRO A 346 24.53 22.58 -13.89
CA PRO A 346 23.72 21.41 -14.16
C PRO A 346 22.29 21.77 -14.53
N VAL A 347 21.71 20.99 -15.44
CA VAL A 347 20.28 21.07 -15.78
C VAL A 347 19.54 20.10 -14.85
N ILE A 348 18.52 20.60 -14.15
CA ILE A 348 17.71 19.81 -13.21
C ILE A 348 16.27 19.78 -13.72
N GLU A 349 15.74 18.58 -13.92
CA GLU A 349 14.36 18.32 -14.34
C GLU A 349 13.63 17.53 -13.26
N THR A 350 12.38 17.90 -12.96
CA THR A 350 11.53 17.10 -12.07
C THR A 350 10.96 15.90 -12.83
N ILE A 351 11.04 14.71 -12.23
CA ILE A 351 10.53 13.45 -12.80
C ILE A 351 9.48 12.82 -11.87
N ASP A 352 8.46 12.21 -12.46
CA ASP A 352 7.44 11.46 -11.73
C ASP A 352 7.91 10.02 -11.48
N LEU A 353 7.98 9.62 -10.21
CA LEU A 353 8.43 8.30 -9.77
C LEU A 353 7.39 7.20 -9.94
N LYS A 354 6.16 7.52 -10.39
CA LYS A 354 5.07 6.56 -10.60
C LYS A 354 4.70 5.76 -9.34
N THR A 355 4.84 6.38 -8.18
CA THR A 355 4.53 5.80 -6.85
C THR A 355 3.04 5.85 -6.51
N LEU A 356 2.26 6.66 -7.23
CA LEU A 356 0.84 6.86 -7.01
C LEU A 356 0.00 6.26 -8.13
N ALA A 357 -1.13 5.64 -7.76
CA ALA A 357 -2.19 5.27 -8.69
C ALA A 357 -3.55 5.76 -8.20
N TRP A 358 -4.29 6.46 -9.08
CA TRP A 358 -5.70 6.82 -8.94
C TRP A 358 -6.38 6.49 -10.26
N GLN A 359 -7.00 5.32 -10.37
CA GLN A 359 -7.41 4.74 -11.66
C GLN A 359 -8.81 4.12 -11.60
N ALA A 360 -9.56 4.32 -12.68
CA ALA A 360 -10.83 3.65 -12.97
C ALA A 360 -10.68 2.79 -14.24
N HIS A 361 -11.59 1.84 -14.43
CA HIS A 361 -11.63 0.95 -15.59
C HIS A 361 -10.33 0.16 -15.81
N THR A 362 -9.57 -0.06 -14.73
CA THR A 362 -8.30 -0.77 -14.74
C THR A 362 -8.43 -1.97 -13.83
N ARG A 363 -8.22 -3.17 -14.37
CA ARG A 363 -8.21 -4.38 -13.53
C ARG A 363 -7.07 -4.26 -12.52
N PRO A 364 -7.36 -4.18 -11.21
CA PRO A 364 -6.29 -4.15 -10.21
C PRO A 364 -5.52 -5.48 -10.27
N GLN A 365 -4.22 -5.43 -9.99
CA GLN A 365 -3.50 -6.65 -9.58
C GLN A 365 -3.97 -6.98 -8.17
N GLY A 366 -5.05 -7.77 -8.10
CA GLY A 366 -5.65 -8.18 -6.84
C GLY A 366 -4.68 -8.95 -5.96
N THR A 367 -4.99 -9.02 -4.68
CA THR A 367 -4.25 -9.89 -3.76
C THR A 367 -4.74 -11.33 -3.92
N ASP A 368 -3.82 -12.29 -4.07
CA ASP A 368 -4.13 -13.73 -4.11
C ASP A 368 -4.54 -14.23 -2.71
N ILE A 369 -5.63 -13.70 -2.15
CA ILE A 369 -6.15 -14.11 -0.84
C ILE A 369 -6.88 -15.44 -1.01
N THR A 370 -6.24 -16.51 -0.55
CA THR A 370 -6.88 -17.82 -0.45
C THR A 370 -7.72 -17.86 0.83
N ILE A 371 -9.02 -17.58 0.73
CA ILE A 371 -9.95 -17.87 1.84
C ILE A 371 -10.27 -19.37 1.79
N THR A 372 -9.83 -20.13 2.80
CA THR A 372 -10.21 -21.55 2.89
C THR A 372 -11.72 -21.69 3.07
N ASP A 373 -12.30 -22.69 2.40
CA ASP A 373 -13.70 -23.06 2.57
C ASP A 373 -14.04 -23.26 4.05
N ARG A 374 -15.26 -22.87 4.43
CA ARG A 374 -15.76 -23.07 5.78
C ARG A 374 -15.69 -24.56 6.12
N GLN A 375 -15.09 -24.92 7.25
CA GLN A 375 -15.11 -26.31 7.73
C GLN A 375 -16.52 -26.66 8.23
N THR A 376 -17.35 -27.22 7.36
CA THR A 376 -18.77 -27.50 7.64
C THR A 376 -19.02 -28.89 8.22
N GLY A 377 -17.99 -29.56 8.74
CA GLY A 377 -18.12 -30.92 9.25
C GLY A 377 -19.26 -30.99 10.28
N GLN A 378 -20.17 -31.96 10.14
CA GLN A 378 -20.96 -32.40 11.30
C GLN A 378 -19.98 -32.60 12.46
N ILE A 379 -20.35 -32.19 13.69
CA ILE A 379 -19.50 -32.34 14.87
C ILE A 379 -19.39 -33.85 15.20
N HIS A 380 -18.70 -34.59 14.34
CA HIS A 380 -18.44 -36.02 14.44
C HIS A 380 -17.14 -36.20 15.21
N SER A 381 -17.19 -35.77 16.47
CA SER A 381 -16.44 -36.26 17.62
C SER A 381 -16.60 -35.21 18.72
N ALA A 382 -17.46 -35.50 19.71
CA ALA A 382 -17.13 -35.07 21.05
C ALA A 382 -15.70 -35.61 21.33
N PRO A 383 -14.80 -34.84 21.96
CA PRO A 383 -13.45 -35.31 22.23
C PRO A 383 -13.52 -36.61 23.03
N THR A 384 -13.20 -37.73 22.37
CA THR A 384 -13.05 -39.03 23.00
C THR A 384 -11.71 -38.97 23.75
N ALA A 385 -11.80 -38.98 25.08
CA ALA A 385 -10.71 -38.92 26.06
C ALA A 385 -10.20 -37.52 26.42
N VAL A 386 -10.80 -36.97 27.48
CA VAL A 386 -10.05 -36.18 28.46
C VAL A 386 -9.27 -37.19 29.30
N ALA A 387 -7.93 -37.10 29.31
CA ALA A 387 -7.15 -37.86 30.28
C ALA A 387 -7.59 -37.41 31.69
N PRO A 388 -8.06 -38.32 32.56
CA PRO A 388 -8.48 -37.92 33.89
C PRO A 388 -7.28 -37.31 34.62
N VAL A 389 -7.49 -36.16 35.25
CA VAL A 389 -6.58 -35.66 36.28
C VAL A 389 -6.53 -36.74 37.37
N ASN A 390 -5.34 -37.22 37.72
CA ASN A 390 -5.15 -38.25 38.74
C ASN A 390 -5.89 -37.82 40.03
N GLY A 391 -6.97 -38.53 40.38
CA GLY A 391 -7.75 -38.27 41.59
C GLY A 391 -9.26 -38.07 41.40
N ILE A 392 -9.77 -37.85 40.17
CA ILE A 392 -11.21 -37.67 39.92
C ILE A 392 -11.79 -38.91 39.22
N LYS A 393 -12.63 -39.69 39.93
CA LYS A 393 -13.27 -40.93 39.44
C LYS A 393 -14.67 -40.74 38.84
N ASN A 394 -15.00 -39.54 38.36
CA ASN A 394 -16.32 -39.30 37.76
C ASN A 394 -16.24 -39.44 36.23
N GLN A 395 -17.09 -40.29 35.66
CA GLN A 395 -17.27 -40.37 34.21
C GLN A 395 -17.75 -39.02 33.66
N PRO A 396 -17.29 -38.61 32.45
CA PRO A 396 -17.88 -37.48 31.75
C PRO A 396 -19.38 -37.70 31.55
N LEU A 397 -20.19 -36.72 31.97
CA LEU A 397 -21.63 -36.77 31.77
C LEU A 397 -21.94 -36.55 30.28
N VAL A 398 -22.43 -37.59 29.61
CA VAL A 398 -22.92 -37.51 28.23
C VAL A 398 -24.38 -37.05 28.26
N LEU A 399 -24.65 -35.84 27.77
CA LEU A 399 -26.00 -35.29 27.71
C LEU A 399 -26.71 -35.72 26.41
N PRO A 400 -27.99 -36.14 26.47
CA PRO A 400 -28.80 -36.37 25.28
C PRO A 400 -29.15 -35.04 24.56
N PRO A 401 -29.40 -35.06 23.24
CA PRO A 401 -29.72 -33.86 22.47
C PRO A 401 -31.02 -33.18 22.94
N GLY A 402 -31.00 -31.86 23.10
CA GLY A 402 -32.22 -31.03 23.22
C GLY A 402 -32.63 -30.56 24.62
N GLN A 403 -31.83 -30.80 25.68
CA GLN A 403 -32.08 -30.18 26.98
C GLN A 403 -31.32 -28.84 27.16
N PRO A 404 -31.99 -27.77 27.61
CA PRO A 404 -31.30 -26.59 28.12
C PRO A 404 -30.62 -26.93 29.46
N PHE A 405 -29.43 -26.36 29.68
CA PHE A 405 -28.64 -26.55 30.90
C PHE A 405 -28.57 -25.22 31.67
N GLU A 406 -29.00 -25.24 32.93
CA GLU A 406 -28.74 -24.19 33.92
C GLU A 406 -27.79 -24.74 34.99
N LEU A 407 -26.72 -24.00 35.27
CA LEU A 407 -25.73 -24.36 36.29
C LEU A 407 -26.11 -23.64 37.59
N SER A 408 -26.77 -24.34 38.52
CA SER A 408 -26.95 -23.88 39.89
C SER A 408 -25.81 -24.42 40.75
N LEU A 409 -25.02 -23.53 41.34
CA LEU A 409 -24.05 -23.91 42.37
C LEU A 409 -24.80 -24.16 43.69
N PRO A 410 -24.33 -25.10 44.56
CA PRO A 410 -24.95 -25.34 45.85
C PRO A 410 -24.78 -24.13 46.79
N PRO A 411 -25.70 -23.90 47.75
CA PRO A 411 -25.49 -22.92 48.80
C PRO A 411 -24.28 -23.31 49.67
N GLU A 412 -23.58 -22.31 50.19
CA GLU A 412 -22.34 -22.42 50.98
C GLU A 412 -22.36 -23.47 52.10
#